data_AF-A0A4Q3UWW5-F1
#
_entry.id   AF-A0A4Q3UWW5-F1
#
_cell.length_a   1.000
_cell.length_b   1.000
_cell.length_c   1.000
_cell.angle_alpha   90.00
_cell.angle_beta   90.00
_cell.angle_gamma   90.00
#
_symmetry.space_group_name_H-M   'P 1'
#
loop_
_entity.id
_entity.type
_entity.pdbx_description
1 polymer ?
#
loop_
_entity_poly.entity_id
_entity_poly.type
_entity_poly.pdbx_seq_one_letter_code
_entity_poly.pdbx_strand_id
1 'polypeptide(L)' 'LLHGPDEVDLVYSGLEDTMITSYHEIREAYKSNSGVEDMRTAAFICSINKVGSSYEELGIFP' A
#
# COMPACT_ATOMS: atom_id res chain seq x y z
N LEU A 1 4.25 -9.02 -36.46
CA LEU A 1 4.60 -9.80 -35.25
C LEU A 1 4.33 -8.90 -34.06
N LEU A 2 3.33 -9.22 -33.25
CA LEU A 2 3.07 -8.53 -31.99
C LEU A 2 4.12 -9.02 -30.99
N HIS A 3 5.02 -8.13 -30.56
CA HIS A 3 5.98 -8.38 -29.49
C HIS A 3 5.32 -7.97 -28.16
N GLY A 4 5.52 -8.79 -27.12
CA GLY A 4 5.05 -8.47 -25.78
C GLY A 4 5.85 -7.31 -25.15
N PRO A 5 5.44 -6.83 -23.97
CA PRO A 5 6.20 -5.82 -23.24
C PRO A 5 7.59 -6.34 -22.88
N ASP A 6 8.60 -5.48 -22.99
CA ASP A 6 9.96 -5.79 -22.54
C ASP A 6 10.04 -5.69 -21.01
N GLU A 7 11.11 -6.20 -20.40
CA GLU A 7 11.30 -6.18 -18.93
C GLU A 7 11.14 -4.76 -18.35
N VAL A 8 11.66 -3.75 -19.05
CA VAL A 8 11.59 -2.34 -18.63
C VAL A 8 10.14 -1.85 -18.56
N ASP A 9 9.29 -2.26 -19.51
CA ASP A 9 7.87 -1.89 -19.52
C ASP A 9 7.15 -2.50 -18.32
N LEU A 10 7.49 -3.75 -17.98
CA LEU A 10 6.92 -4.45 -16.81
C LEU A 10 7.37 -3.80 -15.50
N VAL A 11 8.62 -3.36 -15.40
CA VAL A 11 9.13 -2.64 -14.21
C VAL A 11 8.39 -1.31 -14.04
N TYR A 12 8.23 -0.53 -15.11
CA TYR A 12 7.51 0.74 -15.03
C TYR A 12 6.04 0.55 -14.69
N SER A 13 5.36 -0.40 -15.33
CA SER A 13 3.95 -0.66 -15.05
C SER A 13 3.74 -1.18 -13.63
N GLY A 14 4.64 -2.06 -13.15
CA GLY A 14 4.58 -2.59 -11.78
C GLY A 14 4.82 -1.51 -10.73
N LEU A 15 5.76 -0.60 -10.99
CA LEU A 15 6.02 0.55 -10.12
C LEU A 15 4.82 1.50 -10.09
N GLU A 16 4.28 1.86 -11.26
CA GLU A 16 3.13 2.75 -11.37
C GLU A 16 1.93 2.20 -10.60
N ASP A 17 1.57 0.93 -10.82
CA ASP A 17 0.42 0.29 -10.18
C ASP A 17 0.59 0.20 -8.66
N THR A 18 1.77 -0.21 -8.20
CA THR A 18 2.07 -0.31 -6.76
C THR A 18 2.01 1.05 -6.08
N MET A 19 2.54 2.10 -6.73
CA MET A 19 2.57 3.46 -6.17
C MET A 19 1.18 4.09 -6.14
N ILE A 20 0.37 3.92 -7.18
CA ILE A 20 -1.02 4.39 -7.23
C ILE A 20 -1.83 3.72 -6.13
N THR A 21 -1.76 2.39 -6.03
CA THR A 21 -2.49 1.62 -5.02
C THR A 21 -2.08 2.04 -3.60
N SER A 22 -0.77 2.12 -3.34
CA SER A 22 -0.25 2.53 -2.02
C SER A 22 -0.68 3.95 -1.65
N TYR A 23 -0.68 4.88 -2.60
CA TYR A 23 -1.14 6.25 -2.36
C TYR A 23 -2.63 6.30 -2.00
N HIS A 24 -3.47 5.55 -2.71
CA HIS A 24 -4.89 5.49 -2.41
C HIS A 24 -5.16 4.99 -1.00
N GLU A 25 -4.50 3.92 -0.57
CA GLU A 25 -4.63 3.42 0.80
C GLU A 25 -4.23 4.47 1.85
N ILE A 26 -3.08 5.13 1.67
CA ILE A 26 -2.59 6.17 2.58
C ILE A 26 -3.58 7.34 2.64
N ARG A 27 -4.10 7.76 1.48
CA ARG A 27 -5.06 8.85 1.38
C ARG A 27 -6.38 8.51 2.06
N GLU A 28 -6.87 7.29 1.90
CA GLU A 28 -8.10 6.87 2.57
C GLU A 28 -7.89 6.76 4.09
N ALA A 29 -6.74 6.26 4.56
CA ALA A 29 -6.39 6.29 5.98
C ALA A 29 -6.32 7.73 6.52
N TYR A 30 -5.71 8.66 5.78
CA TYR A 30 -5.66 10.07 6.13
C TYR A 30 -7.07 10.69 6.27
N LYS A 31 -7.98 10.36 5.36
CA LYS A 31 -9.36 10.91 5.36
C LYS A 31 -10.28 10.29 6.40
N SER A 32 -10.09 9.01 6.71
CA SER A 32 -10.97 8.24 7.58
C SER A 32 -10.64 8.37 9.07
N ASN A 33 -9.42 8.81 9.41
CA ASN A 33 -8.97 8.93 10.79
C ASN A 33 -8.97 10.38 11.25
N SER A 34 -9.93 10.75 12.10
CA SER A 34 -9.96 12.07 12.72
C SER A 34 -8.72 12.28 13.61
N GLY A 35 -8.10 13.45 13.49
CA GLY A 35 -6.88 13.80 14.25
C GLY A 35 -5.56 13.41 13.58
N VAL A 36 -5.59 12.77 12.41
CA VAL A 36 -4.37 12.57 11.61
C VAL A 36 -4.10 13.85 10.81
N GLU A 37 -2.97 14.50 11.08
CA GLU A 37 -2.64 15.80 10.49
C GLU A 37 -1.77 15.71 9.23
N ASP A 38 -1.08 14.59 9.01
CA ASP A 38 -0.20 14.39 7.87
C ASP A 38 -0.27 12.99 7.24
N MET A 39 0.20 12.90 5.99
CA MET A 39 0.25 11.64 5.23
C MET A 39 1.30 10.66 5.77
N ARG A 40 2.31 11.12 6.52
CA ARG A 40 3.32 10.26 7.12
C ARG A 40 2.68 9.37 8.18
N THR A 41 1.87 9.96 9.05
CA THR A 41 1.13 9.29 10.11
C THR A 41 0.07 8.36 9.52
N ALA A 42 -0.64 8.80 8.48
CA ALA A 42 -1.56 7.92 7.74
C ALA A 42 -0.85 6.70 7.13
N ALA A 43 0.36 6.87 6.58
CA ALA A 43 1.15 5.76 6.07
C ALA A 43 1.56 4.77 7.18
N PHE A 44 1.94 5.28 8.36
CA PHE A 44 2.21 4.41 9.51
C PHE A 44 0.97 3.62 9.95
N ILE A 45 -0.23 4.22 9.94
CA ILE A 45 -1.48 3.51 10.22
C ILE A 45 -1.68 2.35 9.24
N CYS A 46 -1.52 2.60 7.93
CA CYS A 46 -1.59 1.55 6.91
C CYS A 46 -0.58 0.42 7.19
N SER A 47 0.68 0.76 7.48
CA SER A 47 1.73 -0.23 7.76
C SER A 47 1.45 -1.05 9.01
N ILE A 48 1.01 -0.42 10.10
CA ILE A 48 0.69 -1.10 11.37
C ILE A 48 -0.48 -2.05 11.17
N ASN A 49 -1.54 -1.62 10.48
CA ASN A 49 -2.70 -2.48 10.20
C ASN A 49 -2.30 -3.70 9.37
N LYS A 50 -1.48 -3.53 8.32
CA LYS A 50 -1.01 -4.65 7.50
C LYS A 50 -0.19 -5.65 8.31
N VAL A 51 0.74 -5.18 9.13
CA VAL A 51 1.54 -6.05 10.01
C VAL A 51 0.64 -6.74 11.03
N GLY A 52 -0.30 -6.02 11.65
CA GLY A 52 -1.27 -6.58 12.59
C GLY A 52 -2.06 -7.73 11.98
N SER A 53 -2.66 -7.52 10.81
CA SER A 53 -3.40 -8.57 10.09
C SER A 53 -2.54 -9.79 9.77
N SER A 54 -1.28 -9.61 9.36
CA SER A 54 -0.37 -10.75 9.15
C SER A 54 -0.07 -11.52 10.44
N TYR A 55 0.04 -10.85 11.59
CA TYR A 55 0.24 -11.51 12.88
C TYR A 55 -1.03 -12.23 13.37
N GLU A 56 -2.22 -11.67 13.12
CA GLU A 56 -3.52 -12.31 13.39
C GLU A 56 -3.71 -13.57 12.54
N GLU A 57 -3.42 -13.50 11.23
CA GLU A 57 -3.48 -14.66 10.32
C GLU A 57 -2.52 -15.80 10.71
N LEU A 58 -1.37 -15.45 11.30
CA LEU A 58 -0.40 -16.42 11.82
C LEU A 58 -0.78 -16.99 13.20
N GLY A 59 -1.82 -16.47 13.85
CA GLY A 59 -2.23 -16.87 15.20
C GLY A 59 -1.22 -16.51 16.31
N ILE A 60 -0.36 -15.52 16.06
CA ILE A 60 0.65 -15.05 17.02
C ILE A 60 0.03 -14.04 18.01
N PHE A 61 -1.06 -13.38 17.61
CA PHE A 61 -1.80 -12.42 18.41
C PHE A 61 -3.00 -13.09 19.11
N PRO A 62 -3.44 -12.62 20.30
CA PRO A 62 -4.45 -13.29 21.12
C PRO A 62 -5.82 -13.45 20.46
#